data_AF-A0A1E5QFH7-F1
#
_entry.id   AF-A0A1E5QFH7-F1
#
_cell.length_a   1.000
_cell.length_b   1.000
_cell.length_c   1.000
_cell.angle_alpha   90.00
_cell.angle_beta   90.00
_cell.angle_gamma   90.00
#
_symmetry.space_group_name_H-M   'P 1'
#
loop_
_entity.id
_entity.type
_entity.pdbx_description
1 polymer ?
#
loop_
_entity_poly.entity_id
_entity_poly.type
_entity_poly.pdbx_seq_one_letter_code
_entity_poly.pdbx_strand_id
1 'polypeptide(L)' 'MANVEWTPEAEAKLKEIPFFVRPAARKKIEKFAQDEGIAQITVDVYERAKQRFNQ' A
#
# COMPACT_ATOMS: atom_id res chain seq x y z
N MET A 1 -18.01 2.26 -1.18
CA MET A 1 -16.76 2.24 -0.40
C MET A 1 -15.81 1.31 -1.16
N ALA A 2 -14.88 1.87 -1.95
CA ALA A 2 -13.91 1.05 -2.66
C ALA A 2 -12.86 0.58 -1.65
N ASN A 3 -13.11 -0.54 -1.01
CA ASN A 3 -12.14 -1.20 -0.15
C ASN A 3 -11.10 -1.84 -1.06
N VAL A 4 -9.88 -1.31 -1.03
CA VAL A 4 -8.75 -1.91 -1.72
C VAL A 4 -8.32 -3.13 -0.90
N GLU A 5 -8.32 -4.30 -1.51
CA GLU A 5 -7.96 -5.55 -0.84
C GLU A 5 -6.45 -5.68 -0.76
N TRP A 6 -5.91 -5.94 0.43
CA TRP A 6 -4.49 -6.15 0.61
C TRP A 6 -4.17 -7.64 0.52
N THR A 7 -3.13 -8.01 -0.23
CA THR A 7 -2.66 -9.38 -0.18
C THR A 7 -1.87 -9.64 1.10
N PRO A 8 -1.86 -10.88 1.61
CA PRO A 8 -1.09 -11.23 2.81
C PRO A 8 0.39 -10.89 2.69
N GLU A 9 0.95 -10.96 1.48
CA GLU A 9 2.33 -10.61 1.19
C GLU A 9 2.58 -9.09 1.31
N ALA A 10 1.66 -8.26 0.79
CA ALA A 10 1.74 -6.80 0.92
C ALA A 10 1.53 -6.35 2.37
N GLU A 11 0.61 -7.00 3.09
CA GLU A 11 0.42 -6.77 4.52
C GLU A 11 1.66 -7.15 5.34
N ALA A 12 2.36 -8.22 4.98
CA ALA A 12 3.62 -8.58 5.64
C ALA A 12 4.68 -7.48 5.48
N LYS A 13 4.81 -6.91 4.28
CA LYS A 13 5.70 -5.76 4.02
C LYS A 13 5.28 -4.51 4.80
N LEU A 14 3.99 -4.21 4.82
CA LEU A 14 3.43 -3.12 5.62
C LEU A 14 3.66 -3.36 7.13
N LYS A 15 3.77 -4.62 7.56
CA LYS A 15 4.08 -4.96 8.95
C LYS A 15 5.52 -4.69 9.34
N GLU A 16 6.47 -4.73 8.40
CA GLU A 16 7.88 -4.35 8.61
C GLU A 16 8.02 -2.83 8.89
N ILE A 17 7.07 -2.03 8.40
CA ILE A 17 7.03 -0.58 8.65
C ILE A 17 6.60 -0.31 10.11
N PRO A 18 7.27 0.63 10.82
CA PRO A 18 6.89 1.02 12.17
C PRO A 18 5.42 1.47 12.28
N PHE A 19 4.77 1.14 13.40
CA PHE A 19 3.34 1.36 13.58
C PHE A 19 2.89 2.83 13.41
N PHE A 20 3.75 3.80 13.71
CA PHE A 20 3.45 5.23 13.61
C PHE A 20 3.39 5.73 12.15
N VAL A 21 4.19 5.14 11.25
CA VAL A 21 4.15 5.44 9.81
C VAL A 21 3.23 4.49 9.04
N ARG A 22 2.87 3.34 9.61
CA ARG A 22 1.97 2.35 8.98
C ARG A 22 0.66 2.94 8.46
N PRO A 23 -0.15 3.71 9.22
CA PRO A 23 -1.40 4.27 8.70
C PRO A 23 -1.17 5.30 7.59
N ALA A 24 -0.08 6.06 7.63
CA ALA A 24 0.29 6.99 6.57
C ALA A 24 0.69 6.25 5.28
N ALA A 25 1.54 5.23 5.40
CA ALA A 25 1.95 4.37 4.29
C ALA A 25 0.74 3.67 3.67
N ARG A 26 -0.08 2.99 4.48
CA ARG A 26 -1.29 2.30 4.03
C ARG A 26 -2.20 3.22 3.23
N LYS A 27 -2.52 4.40 3.78
CA LYS A 27 -3.42 5.36 3.14
C LYS A 27 -2.87 5.89 1.81
N LYS A 28 -1.56 6.11 1.71
CA LYS A 28 -0.94 6.52 0.45
C LYS A 28 -0.95 5.38 -0.59
N ILE A 29 -0.73 4.13 -0.18
CA ILE A 29 -0.77 2.96 -1.08
C ILE A 29 -2.21 2.70 -1.54
N GLU A 30 -3.19 2.80 -0.65
CA GLU A 30 -4.62 2.73 -0.97
C GLU A 30 -5.01 3.81 -1.97
N LYS A 31 -4.53 5.05 -1.77
CA LYS A 31 -4.76 6.13 -2.73
C LYS A 31 -4.08 5.88 -4.08
N PHE A 32 -2.85 5.38 -4.09
CA PHE A 32 -2.14 5.02 -5.31
C PHE A 32 -2.87 3.93 -6.09
N ALA A 33 -3.33 2.89 -5.40
CA ALA A 33 -4.09 1.82 -6.00
C ALA A 33 -5.44 2.32 -6.54
N GLN A 34 -6.16 3.16 -5.80
CA GLN A 34 -7.39 3.78 -6.28
C GLN A 34 -7.17 4.66 -7.53
N ASP A 35 -6.09 5.42 -7.58
CA ASP A 35 -5.73 6.28 -8.71
C ASP A 35 -5.40 5.48 -9.98
N GLU A 36 -4.67 4.36 -9.82
CA GLU A 36 -4.37 3.41 -10.91
C GLU A 36 -5.56 2.47 -11.24
N GLY A 37 -6.69 2.58 -10.53
CA GLY A 37 -7.84 1.68 -10.73
C GLY A 37 -7.61 0.23 -10.25
N ILE A 38 -6.63 0.04 -9.37
CA ILE A 38 -6.24 -1.23 -8.78
C ILE A 38 -7.13 -1.53 -7.57
N ALA A 39 -7.89 -2.62 -7.64
CA ALA A 39 -8.72 -3.09 -6.54
C ALA A 39 -7.96 -3.95 -5.51
N GLN A 40 -6.77 -4.46 -5.86
CA GLN A 40 -5.98 -5.36 -5.02
C GLN A 40 -4.53 -4.88 -4.88
N ILE A 41 -4.10 -4.57 -3.66
CA ILE A 41 -2.73 -4.18 -3.31
C ILE A 41 -1.89 -5.44 -3.11
N THR A 42 -1.13 -5.77 -4.15
CA THR A 42 -0.10 -6.82 -4.13
C THR A 42 1.25 -6.25 -3.69
N VAL A 43 2.25 -7.12 -3.50
CA VAL A 43 3.64 -6.69 -3.26
C VAL A 43 4.15 -5.77 -4.37
N ASP A 44 3.77 -6.01 -5.62
CA ASP A 44 4.16 -5.15 -6.74
C ASP A 44 3.61 -3.72 -6.57
N VAL A 45 2.32 -3.60 -6.27
CA VAL A 45 1.66 -2.30 -6.02
C VAL A 45 2.28 -1.61 -4.80
N TYR A 46 2.55 -2.38 -3.75
CA TYR A 46 3.21 -1.90 -2.55
C TYR A 46 4.61 -1.35 -2.85
N GLU A 47 5.44 -2.08 -3.59
CA GLU A 47 6.79 -1.66 -3.96
C GLU A 47 6.76 -0.45 -4.91
N ARG A 48 5.86 -0.43 -5.90
CA ARG A 48 5.65 0.73 -6.80
C ARG A 48 5.24 1.98 -6.01
N ALA A 49 4.31 1.84 -5.07
CA ALA A 49 3.89 2.94 -4.21
C ALA A 49 5.01 3.39 -3.24
N LYS A 50 5.76 2.43 -2.68
CA LYS A 50 6.89 2.68 -1.77
C LYS A 50 8.04 3.42 -2.46
N GLN A 51 8.39 3.06 -3.70
CA GLN A 51 9.38 3.81 -4.49
C GLN A 51 8.97 5.28 -4.63
N ARG A 52 7.67 5.54 -4.79
CA ARG A 52 7.10 6.89 -4.86
C ARG A 52 7.09 7.64 -3.52
N PHE A 53 7.23 6.96 -2.38
CA PHE A 53 7.35 7.60 -1.07
C PHE A 53 8.76 8.06 -0.73
N ASN A 54 9.77 7.43 -1.33
CA ASN A 54 11.17 7.74 -1.09
C ASN A 54 11.70 8.83 -2.05
N GLN A 55 10.81 9.57 -2.71
CA GLN A 55 11.12 10.66 -3.62
C GLN A 55 10.60 12.00 -3.09
#